data_AF-A0A7J0E025-F1
#
_entry.id   AF-A0A7J0E025-F1
#
_cell.length_a   1.000
_cell.length_b   1.000
_cell.length_c   1.000
_cell.angle_alpha   90.00
_cell.angle_beta   90.00
_cell.angle_gamma   90.00
#
_symmetry.space_group_name_H-M   'P 1'
#
loop_
_entity.id
_entity.type
_entity.pdbx_description
1 polymer ?
#
loop_
_entity_poly.entity_id
_entity_poly.type
_entity_poly.pdbx_seq_one_letter_code
_entity_poly.pdbx_strand_id
1 'polypeptide(L)'
;MLSLAWSMAQLGWIAGPLTMLLFAFVTFVSAISLCNCYRSPDPKSGPIRNTSYLKAVRTILGPRTATVCSVFLRINYCKVGIVYTITAAVSMRAIQKSNCYHKEGHRAACGYGHTSHMLLFGIVQTVLSQIPNFRGTKWLSIIAATMSFTYSIIGSALGLEKIIGNGNIKGNIGGVSTSTPAKKVWLVSQAIGDIAFAFPFSVILIEIQDTLKSPPPEKVTMKKASMTGISIATLFSICWGGFGYAAFGDSAPGNLLAGFGFFEPYWLIDFANACIILHLIGAYQGWKLHRLVGSCTPPLGFSSM
;
A
#
# COMPACT_ATOMS: atom_id res chain seq x y z
N MET A 1 -2.56 -4.06 -2.66
CA MET A 1 -2.39 -5.06 -3.76
C MET A 1 -2.96 -6.42 -3.39
N LEU A 2 -2.59 -7.02 -2.25
CA LEU A 2 -2.98 -8.39 -1.91
C LEU A 2 -4.50 -8.67 -1.95
N SER A 3 -5.34 -7.73 -1.54
CA SER A 3 -6.81 -7.84 -1.55
C SER A 3 -7.47 -7.42 -2.86
N LEU A 4 -6.74 -6.90 -3.84
CA LEU A 4 -7.35 -6.36 -5.07
C LEU A 4 -8.10 -7.42 -5.89
N ALA A 5 -7.65 -8.68 -5.85
CA ALA A 5 -8.37 -9.79 -6.48
C ALA A 5 -9.74 -10.02 -5.83
N TRP A 6 -9.81 -9.93 -4.50
CA TRP A 6 -11.06 -9.99 -3.76
C TRP A 6 -11.95 -8.78 -4.03
N SER A 7 -11.38 -7.56 -4.08
CA SER A 7 -12.13 -6.34 -4.42
C SER A 7 -12.72 -6.41 -5.84
N MET A 8 -11.94 -6.93 -6.80
CA MET A 8 -12.40 -7.25 -8.15
C MET A 8 -13.54 -8.26 -8.14
N ALA A 9 -13.47 -9.29 -7.29
CA ALA A 9 -14.58 -10.24 -7.16
C ALA A 9 -15.86 -9.59 -6.63
N GLN A 10 -15.78 -8.61 -5.73
CA GLN A 10 -16.98 -7.94 -5.23
C GLN A 10 -17.62 -7.01 -6.28
N LEU A 11 -16.80 -6.36 -7.11
CA LEU A 11 -17.22 -5.35 -8.09
C LEU A 11 -17.49 -5.92 -9.49
N GLY A 12 -16.82 -6.98 -9.88
CA GLY A 12 -16.90 -7.60 -11.21
C GLY A 12 -15.96 -7.01 -12.25
N TRP A 13 -16.04 -7.56 -13.47
CA TRP A 13 -15.13 -7.26 -14.58
C TRP A 13 -15.21 -5.82 -15.11
N ILE A 14 -16.32 -5.11 -14.88
CA ILE A 14 -16.48 -3.71 -15.34
C ILE A 14 -16.15 -2.73 -14.22
N ALA A 15 -16.88 -2.79 -13.10
CA ALA A 15 -16.76 -1.80 -12.05
C ALA A 15 -15.40 -1.88 -11.32
N GLY A 16 -14.80 -3.06 -11.23
CA GLY A 16 -13.48 -3.25 -10.61
C GLY A 16 -12.37 -2.45 -11.29
N PRO A 17 -12.04 -2.71 -12.57
CA PRO A 17 -11.00 -1.96 -13.28
C PRO A 17 -11.31 -0.47 -13.40
N LEU A 18 -12.58 -0.11 -13.63
CA LEU A 18 -12.99 1.29 -13.72
C LEU A 18 -12.73 2.04 -12.40
N THR A 19 -13.02 1.41 -11.26
CA THR A 19 -12.75 1.98 -9.93
C THR A 19 -11.24 2.17 -9.70
N MET A 20 -10.41 1.21 -10.12
CA MET A 20 -8.96 1.34 -10.02
C MET A 20 -8.42 2.51 -10.87
N LEU A 21 -8.90 2.64 -12.12
CA LEU A 21 -8.53 3.74 -13.01
C LEU A 21 -8.99 5.10 -12.46
N LEU A 22 -10.20 5.15 -11.88
CA LEU A 22 -10.72 6.36 -11.27
C LEU A 22 -9.85 6.82 -10.08
N PHE A 23 -9.51 5.92 -9.16
CA PHE A 23 -8.63 6.27 -8.04
C PHE A 23 -7.20 6.60 -8.48
N ALA A 24 -6.67 5.94 -9.51
CA ALA A 24 -5.40 6.31 -10.11
C ALA A 24 -5.44 7.73 -10.70
N PHE A 25 -6.52 8.09 -11.41
CA PHE A 25 -6.72 9.44 -11.95
C PHE A 25 -6.84 10.50 -10.84
N VAL A 26 -7.66 10.26 -9.83
CA VAL A 26 -7.78 11.15 -8.65
C VAL A 26 -6.42 11.35 -7.98
N THR A 27 -5.65 10.28 -7.85
CA THR A 27 -4.29 10.32 -7.27
C THR A 27 -3.35 11.14 -8.14
N PHE A 28 -3.41 11.00 -9.46
CA PHE A 28 -2.60 11.76 -10.41
C PHE A 28 -2.91 13.26 -10.37
N VAL A 29 -4.19 13.63 -10.40
CA VAL A 29 -4.63 15.04 -10.27
C VAL A 29 -4.19 15.61 -8.92
N SER A 30 -4.39 14.86 -7.83
CA SER A 30 -3.93 15.26 -6.50
C SER A 30 -2.42 15.47 -6.46
N ALA A 31 -1.66 14.59 -7.11
CA ALA A 31 -0.21 14.67 -7.15
C ALA A 31 0.29 15.94 -7.87
N ILE A 32 -0.31 16.26 -9.03
CA ILE A 32 0.04 17.47 -9.78
C ILE A 32 -0.30 18.73 -8.99
N SER A 33 -1.48 18.77 -8.36
CA SER A 33 -1.91 19.89 -7.54
C SER A 33 -0.94 20.13 -6.37
N LEU A 34 -0.58 19.08 -5.64
CA LEU A 34 0.38 19.19 -4.54
C LEU A 34 1.78 19.59 -5.00
N CYS A 35 2.23 19.12 -6.17
CA CYS A 35 3.50 19.57 -6.75
C CYS A 35 3.54 21.09 -6.96
N ASN A 36 2.40 21.67 -7.33
CA ASN A 36 2.27 23.11 -7.53
C ASN A 36 2.18 23.89 -6.21
N CYS A 37 1.68 23.27 -5.13
CA CYS A 37 1.60 23.87 -3.79
C CYS A 37 2.94 23.89 -3.03
N TYR A 38 3.99 23.23 -3.55
CA TYR A 38 5.31 23.22 -2.93
C TYR A 38 5.94 24.61 -2.80
N ARG A 39 5.72 25.49 -3.78
CA ARG A 39 6.10 26.91 -3.74
C ARG A 39 4.86 27.78 -3.67
N SER A 40 4.94 28.86 -2.90
CA SER A 40 3.82 29.79 -2.66
C SER A 40 4.30 31.24 -2.65
N PRO A 41 3.49 32.22 -3.11
CA PRO A 41 2.16 32.06 -3.71
C PRO A 41 2.19 31.57 -5.16
N ASP A 42 3.29 31.79 -5.89
CA ASP A 42 3.45 31.30 -7.26
C ASP A 42 4.14 29.91 -7.31
N PRO A 43 3.61 28.93 -8.08
CA PRO A 43 4.19 27.60 -8.21
C PRO A 43 5.57 27.53 -8.90
N LYS A 44 6.04 28.59 -9.56
CA LYS A 44 7.36 28.66 -10.24
C LYS A 44 8.37 29.46 -9.42
N SER A 45 8.02 30.67 -9.02
CA SER A 45 8.93 31.65 -8.41
C SER A 45 8.52 32.04 -6.97
N GLY A 46 7.53 31.37 -6.38
CA GLY A 46 7.11 31.62 -5.00
C GLY A 46 8.30 31.55 -4.03
N PRO A 47 8.53 32.59 -3.20
CA PRO A 47 9.68 32.65 -2.30
C PRO A 47 9.54 31.66 -1.13
N ILE A 48 8.31 31.26 -0.79
CA ILE A 48 8.04 30.36 0.33
C ILE A 48 8.10 28.91 -0.15
N ARG A 49 8.98 28.12 0.47
CA ARG A 49 9.09 26.67 0.30
C ARG A 49 8.32 25.93 1.40
N ASN A 50 7.29 25.20 0.98
CA ASN A 50 6.51 24.32 1.83
C ASN A 50 7.19 22.96 1.90
N THR A 51 7.90 22.71 3.01
CA THR A 51 8.67 21.48 3.23
C THR A 51 7.81 20.29 3.68
N SER A 52 6.51 20.51 3.93
CA SER A 52 5.56 19.45 4.30
C SER A 52 4.15 19.75 3.85
N TYR A 53 3.34 18.69 3.70
CA TYR A 53 1.92 18.84 3.37
C TYR A 53 1.21 19.76 4.37
N LEU A 54 1.44 19.54 5.67
CA LEU A 54 0.80 20.33 6.71
C LEU A 54 1.26 21.80 6.70
N LYS A 55 2.52 22.06 6.33
CA LYS A 55 3.04 23.42 6.15
C LYS A 55 2.38 24.11 4.96
N ALA A 56 2.23 23.41 3.83
CA ALA A 56 1.50 23.92 2.67
C ALA A 56 0.05 24.28 3.01
N VAL A 57 -0.68 23.39 3.70
CA VAL A 57 -2.05 23.65 4.16
C VAL A 57 -2.09 24.87 5.08
N ARG A 58 -1.16 24.97 6.05
CA ARG A 58 -1.13 26.09 6.99
C ARG A 58 -0.85 27.43 6.31
N THR A 59 0.08 27.45 5.35
CA THR A 59 0.47 28.66 4.62
C THR A 59 -0.61 29.11 3.64
N ILE A 60 -1.29 28.18 2.97
CA ILE A 60 -2.27 28.50 1.91
C ILE A 60 -3.69 28.66 2.46
N LEU A 61 -4.13 27.77 3.36
CA LEU A 61 -5.52 27.68 3.85
C LEU A 61 -5.68 28.11 5.32
N GLY A 62 -4.58 28.44 5.99
CA GLY A 62 -4.57 28.94 7.36
C GLY A 62 -4.52 27.87 8.46
N PRO A 63 -4.40 28.30 9.73
CA PRO A 63 -4.12 27.42 10.86
C PRO A 63 -5.29 26.48 11.23
N ARG A 64 -6.55 26.93 11.12
CA ARG A 64 -7.73 26.11 11.48
C ARG A 64 -7.82 24.86 10.58
N THR A 65 -7.68 25.06 9.27
CA THR A 65 -7.67 23.98 8.27
C THR A 65 -6.50 23.04 8.49
N ALA A 66 -5.31 23.57 8.78
CA ALA A 66 -4.15 22.75 9.12
C ALA A 66 -4.41 21.86 10.34
N THR A 67 -5.03 22.37 11.40
CA THR A 67 -5.38 21.55 12.57
C THR A 67 -6.29 20.38 12.19
N VAL A 68 -7.36 20.63 11.42
CA VAL A 68 -8.27 19.57 10.95
C VAL A 68 -7.53 18.55 10.07
N CYS A 69 -6.77 19.01 9.08
CA CYS A 69 -5.96 18.13 8.22
C CYS A 69 -4.95 17.30 9.02
N SER A 70 -4.38 17.86 10.09
CA SER A 70 -3.43 17.14 10.95
C SER A 70 -4.06 15.94 11.65
N VAL A 71 -5.34 16.03 12.04
CA VAL A 71 -6.09 14.91 12.63
C VAL A 71 -6.27 13.79 11.60
N PHE A 72 -6.71 14.12 10.39
CA PHE A 72 -6.88 13.14 9.30
C PHE A 72 -5.55 12.48 8.90
N LEU A 73 -4.46 13.25 8.84
CA LEU A 73 -3.12 12.70 8.57
C LEU A 73 -2.69 11.70 9.65
N ARG A 74 -2.91 12.01 10.92
CA ARG A 74 -2.56 11.09 12.03
C ARG A 74 -3.36 9.79 11.96
N ILE A 75 -4.65 9.87 11.67
CA ILE A 75 -5.50 8.69 11.48
C ILE A 75 -5.01 7.86 10.30
N ASN A 76 -4.68 8.49 9.16
CA ASN A 76 -4.09 7.82 8.02
C ASN A 76 -2.79 7.12 8.42
N TYR A 77 -1.99 7.77 9.27
CA TYR A 77 -0.73 7.21 9.69
C TYR A 77 -0.89 5.98 10.60
N CYS A 78 -1.78 6.04 11.59
CA CYS A 78 -2.11 4.89 12.41
C CYS A 78 -2.66 3.73 11.56
N LYS A 79 -3.52 4.03 10.59
CA LYS A 79 -4.10 3.04 9.68
C LYS A 79 -3.03 2.27 8.90
N VAL A 80 -2.09 2.96 8.26
CA VAL A 80 -1.01 2.29 7.49
C VAL A 80 -0.15 1.43 8.41
N GLY A 81 0.18 1.90 9.63
CA GLY A 81 0.93 1.11 10.61
C GLY A 81 0.23 -0.20 11.00
N ILE A 82 -1.09 -0.14 11.25
CA ILE A 82 -1.92 -1.32 11.54
C ILE A 82 -1.92 -2.27 10.35
N VAL A 83 -2.17 -1.77 9.13
CA VAL A 83 -2.23 -2.60 7.93
C VAL A 83 -0.89 -3.27 7.62
N TYR A 84 0.23 -2.56 7.78
CA TYR A 84 1.57 -3.12 7.59
C TYR A 84 1.84 -4.25 8.58
N THR A 85 1.46 -4.06 9.85
CA THR A 85 1.64 -5.07 10.89
C THR A 85 0.82 -6.32 10.62
N ILE A 86 -0.47 -6.16 10.27
CA ILE A 86 -1.35 -7.29 9.92
C ILE A 86 -0.83 -8.01 8.68
N THR A 87 -0.41 -7.27 7.65
CA THR A 87 0.04 -7.86 6.38
C THR A 87 1.34 -8.62 6.57
N ALA A 88 2.33 -8.06 7.28
CA ALA A 88 3.56 -8.77 7.60
C ALA A 88 3.29 -10.05 8.42
N ALA A 89 2.36 -9.98 9.37
CA ALA A 89 1.96 -11.14 10.16
C ALA A 89 1.27 -12.24 9.32
N VAL A 90 0.39 -11.85 8.39
CA VAL A 90 -0.24 -12.78 7.44
C VAL A 90 0.81 -13.42 6.53
N SER A 91 1.79 -12.66 6.03
CA SER A 91 2.88 -13.17 5.19
C SER A 91 3.82 -14.12 5.94
N MET A 92 4.21 -13.79 7.19
CA MET A 92 5.02 -14.70 8.01
C MET A 92 4.27 -16.00 8.32
N ARG A 93 2.97 -15.90 8.66
CA ARG A 93 2.10 -17.06 8.87
C ARG A 93 2.01 -17.92 7.61
N ALA A 94 1.93 -17.30 6.43
CA ALA A 94 1.88 -18.02 5.16
C ALA A 94 3.16 -18.85 4.95
N ILE A 95 4.34 -18.28 5.21
CA ILE A 95 5.63 -18.98 5.14
C ILE A 95 5.65 -20.18 6.11
N GLN A 96 5.26 -19.99 7.37
CA GLN A 96 5.24 -21.11 8.34
C GLN A 96 4.28 -22.22 7.91
N LYS A 97 3.10 -21.85 7.45
CA LYS A 97 2.09 -22.80 7.00
C LYS A 97 2.56 -23.60 5.79
N SER A 98 3.23 -22.93 4.85
CA SER A 98 3.87 -23.52 3.69
C SER A 98 4.92 -24.57 4.06
N ASN A 99 5.88 -24.18 4.90
CA ASN A 99 6.95 -25.07 5.36
C ASN A 99 6.41 -26.26 6.17
N CYS A 100 5.38 -26.06 6.97
CA CYS A 100 4.71 -27.13 7.71
C CYS A 100 4.05 -28.15 6.78
N TYR A 101 3.29 -27.71 5.76
CA TYR A 101 2.67 -28.62 4.80
C TYR A 101 3.68 -29.37 3.93
N HIS A 102 4.83 -28.76 3.65
CA HIS A 102 5.92 -29.42 2.94
C HIS A 102 6.56 -30.52 3.80
N LYS A 103 6.79 -30.25 5.09
CA LYS A 103 7.45 -31.19 6.01
C LYS A 103 6.54 -32.31 6.51
N GLU A 104 5.33 -31.96 6.96
CA GLU A 104 4.41 -32.87 7.67
C GLU A 104 3.33 -33.46 6.72
N GLY A 105 3.34 -33.05 5.45
CA GLY A 105 2.40 -33.50 4.43
C GLY A 105 1.10 -32.69 4.37
N HIS A 106 0.39 -32.81 3.25
CA HIS A 106 -0.72 -31.92 2.89
C HIS A 106 -1.97 -32.03 3.80
N ARG A 107 -2.06 -33.08 4.63
CA ARG A 107 -3.17 -33.30 5.57
C ARG A 107 -2.86 -32.89 7.01
N ALA A 108 -1.67 -32.35 7.28
CA ALA A 108 -1.28 -31.95 8.63
C ALA A 108 -2.09 -30.75 9.15
N ALA A 109 -2.36 -30.73 10.45
CA ALA A 109 -3.06 -29.63 11.12
C ALA A 109 -2.10 -28.45 11.38
N CYS A 110 -1.66 -27.76 10.33
CA CYS A 110 -0.75 -26.61 10.42
C CYS A 110 -1.50 -25.32 10.81
N GLY A 111 -1.66 -25.09 12.12
CA GLY A 111 -2.29 -23.91 12.70
C GLY A 111 -1.30 -22.97 13.37
N TYR A 112 -1.13 -21.77 12.81
CA TYR A 112 -0.31 -20.70 13.39
C TYR A 112 -1.16 -19.47 13.69
N GLY A 113 -0.96 -18.85 14.86
CA GLY A 113 -1.64 -17.61 15.24
C GLY A 113 -1.03 -16.36 14.60
N HIS A 114 -1.80 -15.27 14.55
CA HIS A 114 -1.32 -13.98 14.02
C HIS A 114 -0.62 -13.11 15.08
N THR A 115 -0.98 -13.26 16.36
CA THR A 115 -0.56 -12.36 17.45
C THR A 115 0.94 -12.34 17.66
N SER A 116 1.61 -13.50 17.68
CA SER A 116 3.05 -13.60 17.83
C SER A 116 3.81 -12.91 16.70
N HIS A 117 3.33 -13.08 15.46
CA HIS A 117 3.92 -12.44 14.28
C HIS A 117 3.71 -10.92 14.25
N MET A 118 2.54 -10.45 14.69
CA MET A 118 2.28 -9.00 14.83
C MET A 118 3.23 -8.38 15.87
N LEU A 119 3.43 -9.06 17.01
CA LEU A 119 4.36 -8.61 18.05
C LEU A 119 5.82 -8.60 17.53
N LEU A 120 6.23 -9.67 16.84
CA LEU A 120 7.57 -9.77 16.25
C LEU A 120 7.83 -8.64 15.26
N PHE A 121 6.91 -8.38 14.33
CA PHE A 121 7.04 -7.27 13.39
C PHE A 121 7.12 -5.94 14.12
N GLY A 122 6.29 -5.73 15.15
CA GLY A 122 6.34 -4.55 16.01
C GLY A 122 7.71 -4.33 16.65
N ILE A 123 8.28 -5.36 17.28
CA ILE A 123 9.61 -5.31 17.90
C ILE A 123 10.67 -4.94 16.87
N VAL A 124 10.67 -5.59 15.70
CA VAL A 124 11.60 -5.28 14.61
C VAL A 124 11.46 -3.82 14.17
N GLN A 125 10.24 -3.32 13.99
CA GLN A 125 10.02 -1.92 13.63
C GLN A 125 10.48 -0.97 14.74
N THR A 126 10.26 -1.28 16.01
CA THR A 126 10.72 -0.46 17.13
C THR A 126 12.24 -0.36 17.16
N VAL A 127 12.95 -1.49 17.01
CA VAL A 127 14.42 -1.55 16.98
C VAL A 127 14.98 -0.79 15.78
N LEU A 128 14.49 -1.07 14.56
CA LEU A 128 14.91 -0.35 13.36
C LEU A 128 14.58 1.15 13.44
N SER A 129 13.49 1.49 14.15
CA SER A 129 13.12 2.88 14.45
C SER A 129 14.05 3.58 15.45
N GLN A 130 14.96 2.89 16.14
CA GLN A 130 15.98 3.55 16.95
C GLN A 130 17.25 3.87 16.17
N ILE A 131 17.50 3.23 15.03
CA ILE A 131 18.76 3.41 14.28
C ILE A 131 18.81 4.84 13.67
N PRO A 132 19.75 5.69 14.10
CA PRO A 132 19.99 6.99 13.47
C PRO A 132 20.65 6.77 12.10
N ASN A 133 20.41 7.65 11.13
CA ASN A 133 20.99 7.58 9.76
C ASN A 133 20.63 6.38 8.87
N PHE A 134 19.73 5.48 9.27
CA PHE A 134 18.99 4.61 8.32
C PHE A 134 18.19 5.43 7.27
N ARG A 135 18.07 6.76 7.50
CA ARG A 135 17.31 7.77 6.76
C ARG A 135 17.94 8.26 5.45
N GLY A 136 19.23 7.99 5.20
CA GLY A 136 19.96 8.52 4.04
C GLY A 136 20.28 7.50 2.95
N THR A 137 20.00 6.21 3.17
CA THR A 137 20.44 5.14 2.28
C THR A 137 19.43 4.91 1.16
N LYS A 138 19.69 5.48 -0.01
CA LYS A 138 19.00 5.19 -1.28
C LYS A 138 18.78 3.67 -1.49
N TRP A 139 19.70 2.85 -1.00
CA TRP A 139 19.66 1.39 -1.06
C TRP A 139 18.40 0.77 -0.42
N LEU A 140 17.86 1.33 0.67
CA LEU A 140 16.63 0.81 1.28
C LEU A 140 15.42 1.02 0.37
N SER A 141 15.31 2.20 -0.25
CA SER A 141 14.26 2.46 -1.23
C SER A 141 14.40 1.58 -2.46
N ILE A 142 15.64 1.31 -2.89
CA ILE A 142 15.93 0.38 -3.99
C ILE A 142 15.46 -1.04 -3.62
N ILE A 143 15.84 -1.57 -2.46
CA ILE A 143 15.36 -2.90 -2.02
C ILE A 143 13.84 -2.93 -1.91
N ALA A 144 13.24 -1.94 -1.23
CA ALA A 144 11.80 -1.90 -1.04
C ALA A 144 11.06 -1.90 -2.38
N ALA A 145 11.55 -1.12 -3.35
CA ALA A 145 11.04 -1.14 -4.72
C ALA A 145 11.25 -2.50 -5.37
N THR A 146 12.47 -3.04 -5.40
CA THR A 146 12.77 -4.36 -5.99
C THR A 146 11.86 -5.44 -5.41
N MET A 147 11.75 -5.56 -4.09
CA MET A 147 10.86 -6.52 -3.43
C MET A 147 9.39 -6.32 -3.84
N SER A 148 8.95 -5.07 -3.98
CA SER A 148 7.61 -4.73 -4.46
C SER A 148 7.33 -5.22 -5.88
N PHE A 149 8.24 -4.95 -6.81
CA PHE A 149 8.17 -5.48 -8.18
C PHE A 149 8.21 -7.01 -8.18
N THR A 150 9.11 -7.62 -7.40
CA THR A 150 9.29 -9.07 -7.33
C THR A 150 8.01 -9.78 -6.90
N TYR A 151 7.43 -9.44 -5.74
CA TYR A 151 6.20 -10.13 -5.33
C TYR A 151 5.05 -9.85 -6.29
N SER A 152 4.98 -8.64 -6.87
CA SER A 152 3.91 -8.25 -7.81
C SER A 152 3.96 -9.07 -9.10
N ILE A 153 5.16 -9.26 -9.66
CA ILE A 153 5.39 -10.10 -10.83
C ILE A 153 5.05 -11.56 -10.49
N ILE A 154 5.52 -12.07 -9.35
CA ILE A 154 5.26 -13.47 -8.96
C ILE A 154 3.76 -13.75 -8.84
N GLY A 155 3.00 -12.93 -8.10
CA GLY A 155 1.56 -13.21 -7.96
C GLY A 155 0.76 -12.97 -9.24
N SER A 156 1.18 -12.06 -10.12
CA SER A 156 0.61 -11.94 -11.46
C SER A 156 0.92 -13.17 -12.33
N ALA A 157 2.15 -13.68 -12.28
CA ALA A 157 2.55 -14.87 -13.03
C ALA A 157 1.81 -16.13 -12.54
N LEU A 158 1.69 -16.32 -11.23
CA LEU A 158 0.89 -17.40 -10.64
C LEU A 158 -0.59 -17.29 -11.02
N GLY A 159 -1.13 -16.07 -11.04
CA GLY A 159 -2.49 -15.81 -11.52
C GLY A 159 -2.67 -16.25 -12.97
N LEU A 160 -1.73 -15.86 -13.83
CA LEU A 160 -1.75 -16.21 -15.25
C LEU A 160 -1.58 -17.72 -15.49
N GLU A 161 -0.65 -18.36 -14.79
CA GLU A 161 -0.42 -19.81 -14.83
C GLU A 161 -1.70 -20.57 -14.43
N LYS A 162 -2.38 -20.13 -13.37
CA LYS A 162 -3.65 -20.72 -12.95
C LYS A 162 -4.76 -20.56 -13.99
N ILE A 163 -4.82 -19.42 -14.70
CA ILE A 163 -5.80 -19.21 -15.79
C ILE A 163 -5.53 -20.17 -16.94
N ILE A 164 -4.27 -20.31 -17.35
CA ILE A 164 -3.84 -21.23 -18.41
C ILE A 164 -4.17 -22.68 -18.01
N GLY A 165 -3.85 -23.08 -16.79
CA GLY A 165 -4.14 -24.42 -16.28
C GLY A 165 -5.63 -24.73 -16.12
N ASN A 166 -6.45 -23.73 -15.76
CA ASN A 166 -7.91 -23.90 -15.70
C ASN A 166 -8.55 -23.98 -17.09
N GLY A 167 -7.91 -23.43 -18.13
CA GLY A 167 -8.46 -23.31 -19.48
C GLY A 167 -9.66 -22.35 -19.59
N ASN A 168 -9.95 -21.58 -18.53
CA ASN A 168 -11.05 -20.62 -18.52
C ASN A 168 -10.74 -19.36 -17.70
N ILE A 169 -11.36 -18.25 -18.09
CA ILE A 169 -11.35 -17.00 -17.35
C ILE A 169 -12.60 -16.99 -16.47
N LYS A 170 -12.40 -17.01 -15.14
CA LYS A 170 -13.50 -16.97 -14.17
C LYS A 170 -13.98 -15.54 -13.90
N GLY A 171 -15.02 -15.45 -13.09
CA GLY A 171 -15.61 -14.19 -12.65
C GLY A 171 -16.78 -13.76 -13.53
N ASN A 172 -17.62 -12.91 -12.97
CA ASN A 172 -18.80 -12.37 -13.61
C ASN A 172 -18.72 -10.83 -13.74
N ILE A 173 -19.59 -10.26 -14.57
CA ILE A 173 -19.60 -8.81 -14.88
C ILE A 173 -19.98 -7.95 -13.66
N GLY A 174 -20.91 -8.41 -12.81
CA GLY A 174 -21.45 -7.67 -11.67
C GLY A 174 -20.80 -7.98 -10.31
N GLY A 175 -19.78 -8.84 -10.29
CA GLY A 175 -19.17 -9.38 -9.08
C GLY A 175 -20.08 -10.34 -8.32
N VAL A 176 -19.64 -10.78 -7.14
CA VAL A 176 -20.30 -11.80 -6.31
C VAL A 176 -21.80 -11.52 -6.12
N SER A 177 -22.61 -12.55 -6.38
CA SER A 177 -24.05 -12.55 -6.04
C SER A 177 -24.25 -12.75 -4.54
N THR A 178 -25.13 -11.95 -3.94
CA THR A 178 -25.44 -12.04 -2.50
C THR A 178 -26.92 -12.25 -2.27
N SER A 179 -27.26 -12.93 -1.16
CA SER A 179 -28.64 -13.20 -0.78
C SER A 179 -29.48 -11.95 -0.46
N THR A 180 -28.84 -10.83 -0.07
CA THR A 180 -29.54 -9.58 0.24
C THR A 180 -28.84 -8.36 -0.39
N PRO A 181 -29.60 -7.34 -0.83
CA PRO A 181 -29.03 -6.10 -1.37
C PRO A 181 -28.12 -5.38 -0.37
N ALA A 182 -28.46 -5.38 0.92
CA ALA A 182 -27.65 -4.75 1.97
C ALA A 182 -26.26 -5.38 2.07
N LYS A 183 -26.16 -6.72 1.95
CA LYS A 183 -24.87 -7.42 1.92
C LYS A 183 -24.06 -7.06 0.67
N LYS A 184 -24.70 -6.90 -0.49
CA LYS A 184 -24.02 -6.44 -1.71
C LYS A 184 -23.42 -5.05 -1.52
N VAL A 185 -24.21 -4.10 -1.02
CA VAL A 185 -23.76 -2.71 -0.77
C VAL A 185 -22.59 -2.69 0.20
N TRP A 186 -22.63 -3.50 1.26
CA TRP A 186 -21.55 -3.60 2.23
C TRP A 186 -20.24 -4.13 1.61
N LEU A 187 -20.31 -5.18 0.79
CA LEU A 187 -19.14 -5.76 0.12
C LEU A 187 -18.56 -4.81 -0.94
N VAL A 188 -19.42 -4.15 -1.71
CA VAL A 188 -19.01 -3.13 -2.68
C VAL A 188 -18.32 -1.97 -1.98
N SER A 189 -18.85 -1.50 -0.84
CA SER A 189 -18.25 -0.41 -0.06
C SER A 189 -16.86 -0.79 0.47
N GLN A 190 -16.68 -2.01 0.97
CA GLN A 190 -15.38 -2.52 1.37
C GLN A 190 -14.40 -2.60 0.19
N ALA A 191 -14.84 -3.11 -0.95
CA ALA A 191 -13.99 -3.21 -2.15
C ALA A 191 -13.54 -1.83 -2.65
N ILE A 192 -14.43 -0.82 -2.64
CA ILE A 192 -14.08 0.57 -2.97
C ILE A 192 -13.05 1.11 -1.97
N GLY A 193 -13.25 0.86 -0.67
CA GLY A 193 -12.31 1.27 0.38
C GLY A 193 -10.93 0.63 0.23
N ASP A 194 -10.88 -0.66 -0.10
CA ASP A 194 -9.64 -1.40 -0.36
C ASP A 194 -8.88 -0.86 -1.57
N ILE A 195 -9.60 -0.56 -2.67
CA ILE A 195 -9.00 0.04 -3.87
C ILE A 195 -8.50 1.46 -3.55
N ALA A 196 -9.29 2.28 -2.86
CA ALA A 196 -8.89 3.62 -2.46
C ALA A 196 -7.61 3.60 -1.60
N PHE A 197 -7.49 2.62 -0.70
CA PHE A 197 -6.31 2.42 0.13
C PHE A 197 -5.07 1.98 -0.67
N ALA A 198 -5.23 1.41 -1.86
CA ALA A 198 -4.12 1.00 -2.72
C ALA A 198 -3.40 2.18 -3.41
N PHE A 199 -3.98 3.39 -3.39
CA PHE A 199 -3.37 4.59 -3.98
C PHE A 199 -3.03 5.70 -2.95
N PRO A 200 -2.32 5.44 -1.83
CA PRO A 200 -2.05 6.45 -0.81
C PRO A 200 -0.71 7.15 -1.08
N PHE A 201 -0.68 8.13 -1.98
CA PHE A 201 0.57 8.80 -2.36
C PHE A 201 0.63 10.28 -1.97
N SER A 202 -0.50 10.97 -1.90
CA SER A 202 -0.57 12.42 -1.77
C SER A 202 0.03 12.97 -0.46
N VAL A 203 -0.01 12.20 0.63
CA VAL A 203 0.31 12.70 1.98
C VAL A 203 1.81 12.91 2.27
N ILE A 204 2.70 12.25 1.51
CA ILE A 204 4.17 12.37 1.66
C ILE A 204 4.83 13.05 0.44
N LEU A 205 4.02 13.46 -0.53
CA LEU A 205 4.49 13.87 -1.85
C LEU A 205 5.34 15.14 -1.78
N ILE A 206 4.86 16.15 -1.05
CA ILE A 206 5.56 17.43 -0.89
C ILE A 206 6.93 17.21 -0.26
N GLU A 207 7.04 16.22 0.60
CA GLU A 207 8.26 16.00 1.35
C GLU A 207 9.27 15.17 0.59
N ILE A 208 8.79 14.23 -0.23
CA ILE A 208 9.64 13.63 -1.27
C ILE A 208 10.16 14.72 -2.20
N GLN A 209 9.28 15.64 -2.66
CA GLN A 209 9.68 16.75 -3.52
C GLN A 209 10.72 17.67 -2.86
N ASP A 210 10.61 17.87 -1.54
CA ASP A 210 11.56 18.67 -0.75
C ASP A 210 13.00 18.08 -0.78
N THR A 211 13.13 16.76 -0.96
CA THR A 211 14.45 16.10 -1.07
C THR A 211 15.10 16.18 -2.46
N LEU A 212 14.35 16.63 -3.48
CA LEU A 212 14.85 16.66 -4.84
C LEU A 212 15.85 17.81 -5.04
N LYS A 213 16.94 17.52 -5.73
CA LYS A 213 17.92 18.52 -6.15
C LYS A 213 17.45 19.24 -7.41
N SER A 214 17.76 20.52 -7.49
CA SER A 214 17.65 21.34 -8.70
C SER A 214 19.05 21.66 -9.24
N PRO A 215 19.28 21.73 -10.57
CA PRO A 215 18.32 21.61 -11.68
C PRO A 215 18.03 20.16 -12.13
N PRO A 216 16.89 19.88 -12.83
CA PRO A 216 15.78 20.80 -13.14
C PRO A 216 14.91 21.10 -11.91
N PRO A 217 13.97 22.05 -11.96
CA PRO A 217 13.12 22.39 -10.82
C PRO A 217 12.43 21.15 -10.22
N GLU A 218 12.34 21.09 -8.90
CA GLU A 218 11.93 19.91 -8.14
C GLU A 218 10.56 19.38 -8.62
N LYS A 219 9.63 20.28 -8.94
CA LYS A 219 8.30 19.94 -9.45
C LYS A 219 8.30 19.20 -10.79
N VAL A 220 9.28 19.45 -11.66
CA VAL A 220 9.37 18.80 -12.98
C VAL A 220 9.76 17.35 -12.77
N THR A 221 10.82 17.13 -11.99
CA THR A 221 11.27 15.80 -11.57
C THR A 221 10.15 15.07 -10.82
N MET A 222 9.48 15.75 -9.89
CA MET A 222 8.41 15.15 -9.08
C MET A 222 7.19 14.76 -9.92
N LYS A 223 6.75 15.61 -10.86
CA LYS A 223 5.63 15.27 -11.76
C LYS A 223 5.95 14.07 -12.64
N LYS A 224 7.16 14.02 -13.22
CA LYS A 224 7.61 12.87 -14.01
C LYS A 224 7.65 11.59 -13.17
N ALA A 225 8.26 11.66 -11.99
CA ALA A 225 8.34 10.52 -11.07
C ALA A 225 6.95 10.04 -10.61
N SER A 226 6.05 10.98 -10.27
CA SER A 226 4.68 10.67 -9.85
C SER A 226 3.87 10.04 -10.99
N MET A 227 3.98 10.56 -12.21
CA MET A 227 3.33 9.99 -13.39
C MET A 227 3.79 8.55 -13.61
N THR A 228 5.11 8.33 -13.68
CA THR A 228 5.68 6.99 -13.87
C THR A 228 5.29 6.04 -12.73
N GLY A 229 5.39 6.49 -11.48
CA GLY A 229 5.04 5.67 -10.30
C GLY A 229 3.57 5.27 -10.27
N ILE A 230 2.66 6.21 -10.53
CA ILE A 230 1.22 5.94 -10.56
C ILE A 230 0.86 5.02 -11.73
N SER A 231 1.43 5.23 -12.92
CA SER A 231 1.21 4.35 -14.07
C SER A 231 1.64 2.91 -13.78
N ILE A 232 2.84 2.71 -13.21
CA ILE A 232 3.35 1.39 -12.84
C ILE A 232 2.46 0.75 -11.76
N ALA A 233 2.14 1.49 -10.69
CA ALA A 233 1.30 0.98 -9.61
C ALA A 233 -0.11 0.58 -10.10
N THR A 234 -0.67 1.35 -11.02
CA THR A 234 -1.98 1.08 -11.63
C THR A 234 -1.93 -0.17 -12.49
N LEU A 235 -0.89 -0.32 -13.33
CA LEU A 235 -0.67 -1.51 -14.14
C LEU A 235 -0.61 -2.77 -13.26
N PHE A 236 0.23 -2.76 -12.23
CA PHE A 236 0.32 -3.90 -11.30
C PHE A 236 -0.98 -4.13 -10.54
N SER A 237 -1.71 -3.08 -10.17
CA SER A 237 -3.01 -3.22 -9.49
C SER A 237 -4.04 -3.90 -10.37
N ILE A 238 -4.13 -3.53 -11.65
CA ILE A 238 -5.01 -4.15 -12.64
C ILE A 238 -4.58 -5.58 -12.94
N CYS A 239 -3.29 -5.84 -13.15
CA CYS A 239 -2.78 -7.20 -13.39
C CYS A 239 -3.04 -8.12 -12.20
N TRP A 240 -2.74 -7.65 -10.99
CA TRP A 240 -2.95 -8.42 -9.75
C TRP A 240 -4.42 -8.71 -9.48
N GLY A 241 -5.26 -7.67 -9.57
CA GLY A 241 -6.70 -7.80 -9.39
C GLY A 241 -7.35 -8.65 -10.47
N GLY A 242 -7.01 -8.37 -11.74
CA GLY A 242 -7.55 -9.03 -12.91
C GLY A 242 -7.13 -10.50 -13.03
N PHE A 243 -5.84 -10.81 -12.96
CA PHE A 243 -5.39 -12.21 -13.02
C PHE A 243 -5.87 -13.01 -11.81
N GLY A 244 -5.88 -12.40 -10.62
CA GLY A 244 -6.45 -13.05 -9.45
C GLY A 244 -7.95 -13.34 -9.60
N TYR A 245 -8.72 -12.39 -10.12
CA TYR A 245 -10.16 -12.60 -10.36
C TYR A 245 -10.42 -13.60 -11.49
N ALA A 246 -9.64 -13.58 -12.57
CA ALA A 246 -9.72 -14.58 -13.63
C ALA A 246 -9.36 -15.99 -13.14
N ALA A 247 -8.41 -16.13 -12.21
CA ALA A 247 -7.99 -17.41 -11.65
C ALA A 247 -9.01 -18.00 -10.65
N PHE A 248 -9.63 -17.17 -9.82
CA PHE A 248 -10.44 -17.60 -8.67
C PHE A 248 -11.93 -17.26 -8.76
N GLY A 249 -12.31 -16.33 -9.63
CA GLY A 249 -13.69 -15.82 -9.75
C GLY A 249 -14.23 -15.26 -8.44
N ASP A 250 -15.48 -15.56 -8.15
CA ASP A 250 -16.20 -15.15 -6.93
C ASP A 250 -15.52 -15.64 -5.63
N SER A 251 -14.65 -16.65 -5.72
CA SER A 251 -13.88 -17.20 -4.60
C SER A 251 -12.48 -16.57 -4.45
N ALA A 252 -12.22 -15.43 -5.10
CA ALA A 252 -10.93 -14.76 -4.99
C ALA A 252 -10.59 -14.44 -3.53
N PRO A 253 -9.41 -14.83 -3.03
CA PRO A 253 -9.03 -14.63 -1.64
C PRO A 253 -8.66 -13.18 -1.34
N GLY A 254 -8.85 -12.73 -0.09
CA GLY A 254 -8.39 -11.42 0.38
C GLY A 254 -6.86 -11.27 0.42
N ASN A 255 -6.12 -12.37 0.36
CA ASN A 255 -4.69 -12.40 0.06
C ASN A 255 -4.47 -13.33 -1.13
N LEU A 256 -4.20 -12.78 -2.31
CA LEU A 256 -4.01 -13.55 -3.54
C LEU A 256 -3.00 -14.69 -3.39
N LEU A 257 -1.86 -14.43 -2.72
CA LEU A 257 -0.81 -15.45 -2.55
C LEU A 257 -1.25 -16.63 -1.69
N ALA A 258 -2.21 -16.44 -0.79
CA ALA A 258 -2.77 -17.53 0.00
C ALA A 258 -3.72 -18.42 -0.82
N GLY A 259 -4.26 -17.92 -1.94
CA GLY A 259 -5.20 -18.67 -2.79
C GLY A 259 -4.55 -19.71 -3.70
N PHE A 260 -3.28 -19.52 -4.07
CA PHE A 260 -2.57 -20.46 -4.96
C PHE A 260 -2.27 -21.81 -4.29
N GLY A 261 -2.52 -21.93 -2.99
CA GLY A 261 -2.23 -23.14 -2.24
C GLY A 261 -0.74 -23.25 -1.91
N PHE A 262 -0.42 -23.95 -0.83
CA PHE A 262 0.93 -24.04 -0.29
C PHE A 262 1.76 -25.17 -0.91
N PHE A 263 1.41 -25.61 -2.11
CA PHE A 263 1.73 -26.96 -2.55
C PHE A 263 2.94 -26.97 -3.49
N GLU A 264 2.86 -26.40 -4.70
CA GLU A 264 4.04 -26.20 -5.55
C GLU A 264 3.92 -25.00 -6.51
N PRO A 265 5.01 -24.23 -6.76
CA PRO A 265 6.27 -24.25 -6.01
C PRO A 265 6.13 -23.48 -4.68
N TYR A 266 6.13 -24.20 -3.56
CA TYR A 266 5.96 -23.62 -2.21
C TYR A 266 7.04 -22.57 -1.89
N TRP A 267 8.27 -22.78 -2.37
CA TRP A 267 9.40 -21.86 -2.20
C TRP A 267 9.14 -20.50 -2.85
N LEU A 268 8.41 -20.46 -3.97
CA LEU A 268 8.14 -19.24 -4.70
C LEU A 268 7.10 -18.38 -3.96
N ILE A 269 6.11 -19.03 -3.34
CA ILE A 269 5.12 -18.38 -2.49
C ILE A 269 5.78 -17.85 -1.21
N ASP A 270 6.68 -18.64 -0.61
CA ASP A 270 7.46 -18.21 0.55
C ASP A 270 8.36 -17.01 0.23
N PHE A 271 9.04 -17.06 -0.91
CA PHE A 271 9.86 -15.97 -1.40
C PHE A 271 9.04 -14.70 -1.66
N ALA A 272 7.86 -14.81 -2.27
CA ALA A 272 6.96 -13.67 -2.47
C ALA A 272 6.47 -13.07 -1.14
N ASN A 273 6.15 -13.90 -0.14
CA ASN A 273 5.78 -13.43 1.19
C ASN A 273 6.96 -12.79 1.94
N ALA A 274 8.18 -13.32 1.79
CA ALA A 274 9.39 -12.71 2.32
C ALA A 274 9.66 -11.34 1.66
N CYS A 275 9.46 -11.21 0.35
CA CYS A 275 9.53 -9.94 -0.37
C CYS A 275 8.51 -8.93 0.18
N ILE A 276 7.27 -9.36 0.47
CA ILE A 276 6.27 -8.48 1.11
C ILE A 276 6.78 -7.98 2.47
N ILE A 277 7.27 -8.87 3.33
CA ILE A 277 7.79 -8.48 4.65
C ILE A 277 8.93 -7.47 4.52
N LEU A 278 9.90 -7.72 3.64
CA LEU A 278 11.04 -6.82 3.39
C LEU A 278 10.60 -5.47 2.80
N HIS A 279 9.64 -5.48 1.87
CA HIS A 279 9.04 -4.25 1.34
C HIS A 279 8.40 -3.42 2.47
N LEU A 280 7.60 -4.05 3.33
CA LEU A 280 6.93 -3.36 4.45
C LEU A 280 7.93 -2.83 5.47
N ILE A 281 9.03 -3.54 5.74
CA ILE A 281 10.12 -3.05 6.59
C ILE A 281 10.74 -1.79 5.97
N GLY A 282 11.14 -1.86 4.70
CA GLY A 282 11.75 -0.71 4.01
C GLY A 282 10.80 0.49 3.92
N ALA A 283 9.53 0.25 3.61
CA ALA A 283 8.50 1.28 3.53
C ALA A 283 8.27 1.97 4.88
N TYR A 284 8.18 1.22 5.98
CA TYR A 284 8.02 1.78 7.32
C TYR A 284 9.19 2.69 7.72
N GLN A 285 10.42 2.27 7.42
CA GLN A 285 11.61 3.08 7.70
C GLN A 285 11.71 4.32 6.82
N GLY A 286 11.32 4.23 5.54
CA GLY A 286 11.17 5.39 4.66
C GLY A 286 10.11 6.36 5.18
N TRP A 287 9.09 5.87 5.87
CA TRP A 287 8.01 6.66 6.46
C TRP A 287 8.41 7.34 7.78
N LYS A 288 9.34 6.75 8.55
CA LYS A 288 10.02 7.40 9.69
C LYS A 288 10.77 8.67 9.28
N LEU A 289 11.12 8.82 8.00
CA LEU A 289 11.63 10.09 7.45
C LEU A 289 10.65 11.26 7.70
N HIS A 290 9.37 10.96 7.96
CA HIS A 290 8.28 11.93 8.08
C HIS A 290 7.66 12.14 9.48
N ARG A 291 8.39 11.74 10.54
CA ARG A 291 8.09 11.96 11.98
C ARG A 291 6.83 11.29 12.53
N LEU A 292 6.99 10.06 13.03
CA LEU A 292 6.07 9.46 14.00
C LEU A 292 6.53 9.58 15.47
N VAL A 293 7.82 9.72 15.73
CA VAL A 293 8.34 9.66 17.11
C VAL A 293 8.24 11.00 17.86
N GLY A 294 8.02 12.12 17.19
CA GLY A 294 7.89 13.45 17.83
C GLY A 294 6.47 14.01 17.93
N SER A 295 5.46 13.28 17.45
CA SER A 295 4.10 13.82 17.27
C SER A 295 3.05 13.16 18.15
N CYS A 296 3.34 12.01 18.79
CA CYS A 296 2.43 11.33 19.71
C CYS A 296 2.55 11.77 21.17
N THR A 297 3.48 12.67 21.49
CA THR A 297 3.43 13.45 22.73
C THR A 297 2.55 14.68 22.49
N PRO A 298 1.50 14.92 23.30
CA PRO A 298 0.81 16.20 23.26
C PRO A 298 1.84 17.31 23.50
N PRO A 299 1.67 18.52 22.92
CA PRO A 299 2.33 19.66 23.52
C PRO A 299 1.79 19.74 24.95
N LEU A 300 2.62 19.45 25.94
CA LEU A 300 2.41 19.92 27.29
C LEU A 300 2.53 21.45 27.22
N GLY A 301 1.51 22.09 26.68
CA GLY A 301 1.21 23.48 26.94
C GLY A 301 0.59 23.53 28.33
N PHE A 302 1.41 23.37 29.35
CA PHE A 302 1.10 24.04 30.60
C PHE A 302 1.22 25.53 30.32
N SER A 303 0.07 26.20 30.31
CA SER A 303 0.04 27.63 30.59
C SER A 303 0.81 27.86 31.88
N SER A 304 1.85 28.67 31.82
CA SER A 304 2.30 29.44 32.97
C SER A 304 2.25 30.90 32.56
N MET A 305 1.46 31.62 33.35
CA MET A 305 1.39 33.08 33.46
C MET A 305 2.77 33.74 33.39
#